data_AF-A0A927GPI3-F1
#
_entry.id   AF-A0A927GPI3-F1
#
_cell.length_a   1.000
_cell.length_b   1.000
_cell.length_c   1.000
_cell.angle_alpha   90.00
_cell.angle_beta   90.00
_cell.angle_gamma   90.00
#
_symmetry.space_group_name_H-M   'P 1'
#
loop_
_entity.id
_entity.type
_entity.pdbx_description
1 polymer ?
#
loop_
_entity_poly.entity_id
_entity_poly.type
_entity_poly.pdbx_seq_one_letter_code
_entity_poly.pdbx_strand_id
1 'polypeptide(L)' 'MTGEEALLNFCAWYIDRHDVLPHDRLCQTAPLTFDPSVQQLFPAWLTARAWWSCPTKCSATEGSSWTGWPPSGSPIWTS' A
#
# COMPACT_ATOMS: atom_id res chain seq x y z
N MET A 1 -7.34 21.55 16.68
CA MET A 1 -7.09 20.44 15.76
C MET A 1 -6.58 19.28 16.58
N THR A 2 -7.37 18.21 16.69
CA THR A 2 -6.95 16.99 17.39
C THR A 2 -6.05 16.13 16.50
N GLY A 3 -5.46 15.09 17.09
CA GLY A 3 -4.67 14.13 16.32
C GLY A 3 -5.52 13.38 15.28
N GLU A 4 -6.77 13.05 15.60
CA GLU A 4 -7.67 12.38 14.67
C GLU A 4 -8.01 13.27 13.47
N GLU A 5 -8.29 14.56 13.69
CA GLU A 5 -8.58 15.52 12.62
C GLU A 5 -7.39 15.69 11.67
N ALA A 6 -6.17 15.74 12.21
CA ALA A 6 -4.95 15.83 11.41
C ALA A 6 -4.74 14.57 10.54
N LEU A 7 -5.01 13.38 11.10
CA LEU A 7 -4.89 12.12 10.38
C LEU A 7 -5.92 12.01 9.25
N LEU A 8 -7.17 12.41 9.49
CA LEU A 8 -8.22 12.40 8.47
C LEU A 8 -7.88 13.37 7.33
N ASN A 9 -7.39 14.57 7.64
CA ASN A 9 -6.96 15.53 6.63
C ASN A 9 -5.80 14.98 5.78
N PHE A 10 -4.83 14.32 6.43
CA PHE A 10 -3.73 13.64 5.73
C PHE A 10 -4.25 12.53 4.80
N CYS A 11 -5.16 11.69 5.26
CA CYS A 11 -5.70 10.60 4.45
C CYS A 11 -6.49 11.12 3.25
N ALA A 12 -7.34 12.14 3.46
CA ALA A 12 -8.10 12.77 2.39
C ALA A 12 -7.18 13.34 1.30
N TRP A 13 -6.11 14.03 1.70
CA TRP A 13 -5.08 14.50 0.78
C TRP A 13 -4.38 13.35 0.05
N TYR A 14 -3.98 12.29 0.76
CA TYR A 14 -3.25 11.18 0.16
C TYR A 14 -4.07 10.46 -0.91
N ILE A 15 -5.35 10.19 -0.60
CA ILE A 15 -6.29 9.52 -1.51
C ILE A 15 -6.48 10.35 -2.78
N ASP A 16 -6.71 11.65 -2.65
CA ASP A 16 -6.89 12.57 -3.78
C ASP A 16 -5.60 12.71 -4.61
N ARG A 17 -4.46 12.91 -3.94
CA ARG A 17 -3.15 13.13 -4.55
C ARG A 17 -2.66 11.94 -5.38
N HIS A 18 -3.01 10.73 -4.96
CA HIS A 18 -2.55 9.47 -5.54
C HIS A 18 -3.65 8.69 -6.26
N ASP A 19 -4.87 9.23 -6.34
CA ASP A 19 -6.05 8.58 -6.94
C ASP A 19 -6.24 7.14 -6.43
N VAL A 20 -6.25 6.96 -5.11
CA VAL A 20 -6.38 5.62 -4.51
C VAL A 20 -7.81 5.12 -4.66
N LEU A 21 -7.98 4.03 -5.40
CA LEU A 21 -9.27 3.46 -5.74
C LEU A 21 -9.59 2.20 -4.90
N PRO A 22 -10.88 1.82 -4.75
CA PRO A 22 -11.25 0.69 -3.91
C PRO A 22 -10.73 -0.69 -4.32
N HIS A 23 -10.28 -0.83 -5.57
CA HIS A 23 -9.70 -2.06 -6.09
C HIS A 23 -8.18 -2.12 -5.96
N ASP A 24 -7.55 -1.03 -5.49
CA ASP A 24 -6.10 -0.98 -5.29
C ASP A 24 -5.67 -1.88 -4.15
N ARG A 25 -4.39 -2.28 -4.23
CA ARG A 25 -3.70 -3.02 -3.17
C ARG A 25 -2.53 -2.18 -2.70
N LEU A 26 -2.57 -1.78 -1.44
CA LEU A 26 -1.51 -1.01 -0.81
C LEU A 26 -0.64 -1.97 0.03
N CYS A 27 0.67 -1.84 -0.15
CA CYS A 27 1.65 -2.66 0.56
C CYS A 27 2.06 -1.99 1.87
N GLN A 28 2.08 -2.77 2.94
CA GLN A 28 2.73 -2.37 4.17
C GLN A 28 4.15 -2.94 4.23
N THR A 29 5.12 -2.07 4.02
CA THR A 29 6.56 -2.36 4.07
C THR A 29 7.20 -1.80 5.33
N ALA A 30 6.65 -0.71 5.88
CA ALA A 30 7.16 -0.10 7.10
C ALA A 30 6.70 -0.88 8.34
N PRO A 31 7.57 -1.07 9.34
CA PRO A 31 7.16 -1.53 10.66
C PRO A 31 6.11 -0.59 11.26
N LEU A 32 5.12 -1.13 11.99
CA LEU A 32 4.08 -0.33 12.65
C LEU A 32 4.62 0.63 13.72
N THR A 33 5.85 0.41 14.18
CA THR A 33 6.54 1.28 15.14
C THR A 33 7.20 2.49 14.48
N PHE A 34 7.09 2.65 13.16
CA PHE A 34 7.71 3.74 12.39
C PHE A 34 6.67 4.53 11.61
N ASP A 35 6.84 5.85 11.53
CA ASP A 35 5.84 6.80 11.04
C ASP A 35 5.29 6.52 9.62
N PRO A 36 6.10 6.07 8.63
CA PRO A 36 5.60 5.77 7.29
C PRO A 36 4.53 4.67 7.24
N SER A 37 4.41 3.84 8.30
CA SER A 37 3.33 2.85 8.39
C SER A 37 1.95 3.51 8.45
N VAL A 38 1.83 4.72 9.01
CA VAL A 38 0.59 5.51 9.06
C VAL A 38 0.12 5.83 7.64
N GLN A 39 1.04 6.26 6.78
CA GLN A 39 0.75 6.53 5.36
C GLN A 39 0.33 5.29 4.58
N GLN A 40 0.85 4.13 4.93
CA GLN A 40 0.55 2.86 4.24
C GLN A 40 -0.77 2.25 4.72
N LEU A 41 -1.11 2.43 6.00
CA LEU A 41 -2.22 1.74 6.65
C LEU A 41 -3.55 2.49 6.57
N PHE A 42 -3.57 3.76 6.99
CA PHE A 42 -4.84 4.48 7.17
C PHE A 42 -5.54 4.84 5.86
N PRO A 43 -4.86 5.34 4.82
CA PRO A 43 -5.49 5.53 3.51
C PRO A 43 -6.01 4.21 2.94
N ALA A 44 -5.25 3.12 3.11
CA ALA A 44 -5.68 1.80 2.66
C ALA A 44 -6.99 1.37 3.32
N TRP A 45 -7.13 1.52 4.64
CA TRP A 45 -8.38 1.18 5.34
C TRP A 45 -9.57 2.06 4.97
N LEU A 46 -9.32 3.31 4.55
CA LEU A 46 -10.39 4.24 4.17
C LEU A 46 -10.91 4.02 2.75
N THR A 47 -10.06 3.57 1.81
CA THR A 47 -10.45 3.42 0.39
C THR A 47 -10.24 2.01 -0.15
N ALA A 48 -9.09 1.39 0.10
CA ALA A 48 -8.66 0.17 -0.55
C ALA A 48 -9.13 -1.10 0.19
N ARG A 49 -9.60 -2.10 -0.56
CA ARG A 49 -10.16 -3.33 0.04
C ARG A 49 -9.11 -4.37 0.43
N ALA A 50 -7.88 -4.24 -0.04
CA ALA A 50 -6.84 -5.26 0.16
C ALA A 50 -5.53 -4.64 0.64
N TRP A 51 -5.24 -4.91 1.92
CA TRP A 51 -3.97 -4.62 2.56
C TRP A 51 -3.08 -5.86 2.48
N TRP A 52 -1.84 -5.69 2.00
CA TRP A 52 -0.85 -6.76 1.97
C TRP A 52 0.31 -6.43 2.92
N SER A 53 0.53 -7.28 3.92
CA SER A 53 1.74 -7.21 4.73
C SER A 53 2.92 -7.75 3.91
N CYS A 54 3.84 -6.88 3.49
CA CYS A 54 5.10 -7.35 2.93
C CYS A 54 5.91 -8.01 4.07
N PRO A 55 6.30 -9.29 3.94
CA PRO A 55 7.18 -9.90 4.94
C PRO A 55 8.49 -9.11 5.01
N THR A 56 9.05 -8.98 6.22
CA THR A 56 10.23 -8.15 6.58
C THR A 56 11.50 -8.42 5.76
N LYS A 57 11.49 -9.47 4.93
CA LYS A 57 12.58 -9.87 4.03
C LYS A 57 12.40 -9.37 2.60
N CYS A 58 11.29 -8.70 2.27
CA CYS A 58 11.09 -8.03 0.98
C CYS A 58 11.86 -6.69 0.92
N SER A 59 13.15 -6.71 1.23
CA SER A 59 14.07 -5.74 0.63
C SER A 59 14.17 -6.16 -0.84
N ALA A 60 13.84 -5.27 -1.77
CA ALA A 60 14.04 -5.52 -3.19
C ALA A 60 15.50 -5.90 -3.42
N THR A 61 15.77 -7.20 -3.59
CA THR A 61 17.03 -7.64 -4.19
C THR A 61 16.92 -7.16 -5.63
N GLU A 62 17.75 -6.18 -5.98
CA GLU A 62 17.85 -5.66 -7.35
C GLU A 62 18.07 -6.85 -8.29
N GLY A 63 17.02 -7.21 -9.05
CA GLY A 63 17.02 -8.35 -9.97
C GLY A 63 16.16 -9.57 -9.61
N SER A 64 15.44 -9.63 -8.48
CA SER A 64 14.48 -10.73 -8.25
C SER A 64 13.06 -10.34 -8.67
N SER A 65 12.56 -10.98 -9.72
CA SER A 65 11.18 -10.90 -10.17
C SER A 65 10.20 -11.14 -9.02
N TRP A 66 9.17 -10.31 -8.94
CA TRP A 66 8.05 -10.47 -8.01
C TRP A 66 7.20 -11.67 -8.42
N THR A 67 7.69 -12.90 -8.22
CA THR A 67 6.96 -14.14 -8.50
C THR A 67 6.03 -14.45 -7.32
N GLY A 68 5.03 -13.59 -7.15
CA GLY A 68 4.06 -13.72 -6.10
C GLY A 68 2.86 -12.85 -6.37
N TRP A 69 1.95 -13.39 -7.21
CA TRP A 69 0.52 -13.11 -7.18
C TRP A 69 -0.04 -11.93 -8.01
N PRO A 70 -1.28 -12.06 -8.56
CA PRO A 70 -2.26 -13.13 -8.34
C PRO A 70 -1.99 -14.45 -9.10
N PRO A 71 -2.53 -15.61 -8.66
CA PRO A 71 -2.19 -16.94 -9.15
C PRO A 71 -3.33 -17.48 -10.03
N SER A 72 -3.80 -16.74 -11.01
CA SER A 72 -4.72 -17.31 -12.01
C SER A 72 -4.86 -16.39 -13.21
N GLY A 73 -4.19 -16.78 -14.30
CA GLY A 73 -4.40 -16.21 -15.63
C GLY A 73 -3.34 -15.21 -16.07
N SER A 74 -2.31 -15.74 -16.73
CA SER A 74 -1.44 -15.15 -17.77
C SER A 74 -0.91 -13.71 -17.61
N PRO A 75 0.41 -13.50 -17.48
CA PRO A 75 1.00 -12.19 -17.77
C PRO A 75 1.02 -11.97 -19.28
N ILE A 76 0.24 -11.00 -19.78
CA ILE A 76 0.42 -10.45 -21.13
C ILE A 76 1.23 -9.17 -20.97
N TRP A 77 2.55 -9.29 -21.01
CA TRP A 77 3.44 -8.20 -21.39
C TRP A 77 4.55 -8.80 -22.25
N THR A 78 4.22 -9.03 -23.51
CA THR A 78 5.21 -9.32 -24.55
C THR A 78 5.80 -8.01 -25.08
N SER A 79 7.13 -7.99 -25.01
CA SER A 79 8.13 -7.17 -25.70
C SER A 79 8.29 -5.70 -25.33
#